data_AF-A0A2E0FLA9-F1
#
_entry.id   AF-A0A2E0FLA9-F1
#
_cell.length_a   1.000
_cell.length_b   1.000
_cell.length_c   1.000
_cell.angle_alpha   90.00
_cell.angle_beta   90.00
_cell.angle_gamma   90.00
#
_symmetry.space_group_name_H-M   'P 1'
#
loop_
_entity.id
_entity.type
_entity.pdbx_description
1 polymer ?
#
loop_
_entity_poly.entity_id
_entity_poly.type
_entity_poly.pdbx_seq_one_letter_code
_entity_poly.pdbx_strand_id
1 'polypeptide(L)'
;MKKTIMAVVLMATLGSISAQEVSESVKQVVDHKMAKWEKTLEFSDTQKEQVREVLTKYVTLIEKEQKSMAKDRTNAKEIDAAVAAYKENMKKEAEALLSDDQREKMNAALKASKKQIDVKE
;
A
#
# COMPACT_ATOMS: atom_id res chain seq x y z
N MET A 1 18.27 -33.42 -14.77
CA MET A 1 18.99 -32.48 -13.88
C MET A 1 18.50 -31.06 -14.14
N LYS A 2 17.98 -30.42 -13.09
CA LYS A 2 17.87 -28.98 -12.80
C LYS A 2 17.56 -28.02 -13.97
N LYS A 3 16.29 -27.63 -14.10
CA LYS A 3 15.90 -26.32 -14.67
C LYS A 3 15.38 -25.46 -13.53
N THR A 4 16.30 -24.91 -12.75
CA THR A 4 16.00 -23.91 -11.72
C THR A 4 15.72 -22.61 -12.46
N ILE A 5 14.43 -22.25 -12.58
CA ILE A 5 14.02 -20.95 -13.11
C ILE A 5 14.47 -19.92 -12.08
N MET A 6 15.46 -19.13 -12.51
CA MET A 6 16.08 -18.05 -11.79
C MET A 6 14.99 -17.03 -11.43
N ALA A 7 14.68 -16.91 -10.14
CA ALA A 7 13.88 -15.82 -9.61
C ALA A 7 14.63 -14.52 -9.95
N VAL A 8 14.08 -13.74 -10.88
CA VAL A 8 14.56 -12.41 -11.18
C VAL A 8 14.26 -11.56 -9.95
N VAL A 9 15.27 -11.41 -9.10
CA VAL A 9 15.33 -10.45 -8.01
C VAL A 9 15.32 -9.06 -8.65
N LEU A 10 14.13 -8.49 -8.77
CA LEU A 10 13.90 -7.10 -9.16
C LEU A 10 14.22 -6.19 -7.95
N MET A 11 15.47 -6.13 -7.52
CA MET A 11 15.93 -5.24 -6.42
C MET A 11 16.95 -4.22 -6.91
N ALA A 12 16.52 -3.25 -7.71
CA ALA A 12 17.40 -2.13 -8.08
C ALA A 12 16.71 -0.77 -8.22
N THR A 13 15.55 -0.56 -7.59
CA THR A 13 14.89 0.76 -7.56
C THR A 13 14.35 1.18 -6.19
N LEU A 14 14.51 0.37 -5.15
CA LEU A 14 13.97 0.67 -3.80
C LEU A 14 14.84 1.70 -3.03
N GLY A 15 16.10 1.90 -3.44
CA GLY A 15 17.05 2.75 -2.72
C GLY A 15 16.85 4.27 -2.81
N SER A 16 15.86 4.77 -3.56
CA SER A 16 15.72 6.22 -3.82
C SER A 16 14.61 6.93 -3.03
N ILE A 17 13.78 6.21 -2.27
CA ILE A 17 12.70 6.84 -1.48
C ILE A 17 13.21 7.36 -0.13
N SER A 18 14.27 6.76 0.42
CA SER A 18 14.82 7.13 1.74
C SER A 18 15.36 8.56 1.84
N ALA A 19 15.63 9.25 0.73
CA ALA A 19 16.23 10.59 0.70
C ALA A 19 15.25 11.73 0.32
N GLN A 20 13.99 11.44 -0.01
CA GLN A 20 12.97 12.48 -0.12
C GLN A 20 12.34 12.68 1.27
N GLU A 21 12.36 13.91 1.80
CA GLU A 21 11.58 14.25 2.99
C GLU A 21 10.13 13.86 2.77
N VAL A 22 9.70 12.79 3.43
CA VAL A 22 8.32 12.32 3.41
C VAL A 22 7.50 13.32 4.23
N SER A 23 6.43 13.86 3.66
CA SER A 23 5.55 14.78 4.37
C SER A 23 4.94 14.12 5.61
N GLU A 24 4.70 14.91 6.66
CA GLU A 24 4.15 14.39 7.92
C GLU A 24 2.78 13.73 7.73
N SER A 25 1.97 14.27 6.83
CA SER A 25 0.69 13.69 6.38
C SER A 25 0.86 12.30 5.79
N VAL A 26 1.83 12.09 4.90
CA VAL A 26 2.12 10.76 4.33
C VAL A 26 2.54 9.80 5.44
N LYS A 27 3.42 10.23 6.35
CA LYS A 27 3.88 9.41 7.48
C LYS A 27 2.70 8.97 8.37
N GLN A 28 1.82 9.89 8.74
CA GLN A 28 0.64 9.58 9.56
C GLN A 28 -0.30 8.57 8.87
N VAL A 29 -0.52 8.71 7.56
CA VAL A 29 -1.36 7.78 6.79
C VAL A 29 -0.72 6.39 6.70
N VAL A 30 0.58 6.32 6.47
CA VAL A 30 1.33 5.06 6.44
C VAL A 30 1.31 4.39 7.81
N ASP A 31 1.59 5.13 8.89
CA ASP A 31 1.57 4.60 10.26
C ASP A 31 0.18 4.10 10.66
N HIS A 32 -0.89 4.82 10.30
CA HIS A 32 -2.26 4.37 10.53
C HIS A 32 -2.59 3.07 9.79
N LYS A 33 -2.17 2.95 8.53
CA LYS A 33 -2.37 1.73 7.73
C LYS A 33 -1.58 0.55 8.31
N MET A 34 -0.31 0.77 8.67
CA MET A 34 0.53 -0.25 9.29
C MET A 34 -0.04 -0.71 10.62
N ALA A 35 -0.45 0.22 11.50
CA ALA A 35 -1.05 -0.14 12.78
C ALA A 35 -2.34 -0.97 12.63
N LYS A 36 -3.12 -0.74 11.56
CA LYS A 36 -4.30 -1.58 11.25
C LYS A 36 -3.88 -2.98 10.81
N TRP A 37 -2.85 -3.10 9.99
CA TRP A 37 -2.37 -4.37 9.46
C TRP A 37 -1.67 -5.19 10.54
N GLU A 38 -0.88 -4.57 11.39
CA GLU A 38 -0.18 -5.20 12.53
C GLU A 38 -1.12 -5.77 13.58
N LYS A 39 -2.34 -5.24 13.70
CA LYS A 39 -3.39 -5.86 14.54
C LYS A 39 -3.89 -7.20 14.01
N THR A 40 -3.69 -7.47 12.72
CA THR A 40 -4.23 -8.63 12.02
C THR A 40 -3.14 -9.60 11.56
N LEU A 41 -1.96 -9.07 11.27
CA LEU A 41 -0.85 -9.76 10.65
C LEU A 41 0.41 -9.57 11.49
N GLU A 42 1.14 -10.66 11.69
CA GLU A 42 2.49 -10.61 12.23
C GLU A 42 3.46 -10.42 11.06
N PHE A 43 4.22 -9.32 11.09
CA PHE A 43 5.25 -9.03 10.10
C PHE A 43 6.63 -9.32 10.69
N SER A 44 7.55 -9.81 9.86
CA SER A 44 8.98 -9.69 10.20
C SER A 44 9.43 -8.23 10.06
N ASP A 45 10.53 -7.85 10.71
CA ASP A 45 11.06 -6.48 10.62
C ASP A 45 11.35 -6.09 9.16
N THR A 46 11.95 -6.99 8.38
CA THR A 46 12.21 -6.77 6.95
C THR A 46 10.93 -6.61 6.15
N GLN A 47 9.91 -7.43 6.41
CA GLN A 47 8.63 -7.35 5.69
C GLN A 47 7.89 -6.06 6.04
N LYS A 48 7.94 -5.65 7.31
CA LYS A 48 7.36 -4.39 7.80
C LYS A 48 7.96 -3.18 7.10
N GLU A 49 9.28 -3.17 6.92
CA GLU A 49 10.00 -2.12 6.20
C GLU A 49 9.60 -2.07 4.72
N GLN A 50 9.61 -3.22 4.02
CA GLN A 50 9.20 -3.31 2.62
C GLN A 50 7.75 -2.85 2.40
N VAL A 51 6.82 -3.24 3.27
CA VAL A 51 5.43 -2.79 3.19
C VAL A 51 5.34 -1.29 3.44
N ARG A 52 6.08 -0.75 4.43
CA ARG A 52 6.14 0.70 4.68
C ARG A 52 6.66 1.47 3.47
N GLU A 53 7.66 0.97 2.77
CA GLU A 53 8.19 1.61 1.57
C GLU A 53 7.14 1.67 0.45
N VAL A 54 6.46 0.55 0.18
CA VAL A 54 5.37 0.50 -0.80
C VAL A 54 4.25 1.46 -0.43
N LEU A 55 3.82 1.48 0.84
CA LEU A 55 2.79 2.41 1.30
C LEU A 55 3.24 3.86 1.16
N THR A 56 4.48 4.18 1.55
CA THR A 56 5.04 5.53 1.46
C THR A 56 5.11 6.01 0.02
N LYS A 57 5.60 5.18 -0.91
CA LYS A 57 5.64 5.44 -2.35
C LYS A 57 4.26 5.87 -2.87
N TYR A 58 3.25 5.04 -2.66
CA TYR A 58 1.93 5.28 -3.24
C TYR A 58 1.13 6.36 -2.54
N VAL A 59 1.23 6.48 -1.21
CA VAL A 59 0.59 7.58 -0.47
C VAL A 59 1.21 8.93 -0.88
N THR A 60 2.51 8.98 -1.16
CA THR A 60 3.19 10.18 -1.69
C THR A 60 2.68 10.54 -3.09
N LEU A 61 2.52 9.55 -3.99
CA LEU A 61 1.96 9.78 -5.32
C LEU A 61 0.52 10.32 -5.24
N ILE A 62 -0.33 9.69 -4.41
CA ILE A 62 -1.70 10.12 -4.18
C ILE A 62 -1.75 11.56 -3.62
N GLU A 63 -0.88 11.88 -2.66
CA GLU A 63 -0.83 13.23 -2.10
C GLU A 63 -0.44 14.28 -3.15
N LYS A 64 0.53 13.96 -4.03
CA LYS A 64 0.94 14.85 -5.13
C LYS A 64 -0.22 15.11 -6.10
N GLU A 65 -0.94 14.06 -6.49
CA GLU A 65 -2.12 14.16 -7.35
C GLU A 65 -3.24 15.00 -6.71
N GLN A 66 -3.55 14.77 -5.43
CA GLN A 66 -4.56 15.53 -4.71
C GLN A 66 -4.19 17.00 -4.53
N LYS A 67 -2.91 17.30 -4.28
CA LYS A 67 -2.39 18.67 -4.24
C LYS A 67 -2.46 19.34 -5.62
N SER A 68 -2.29 18.59 -6.71
CA SER A 68 -2.49 19.09 -8.07
C SER A 68 -3.95 19.47 -8.29
N MET A 69 -4.90 18.61 -7.88
CA MET A 69 -6.34 18.88 -7.96
C MET A 69 -6.76 20.12 -7.17
N ALA A 70 -6.15 20.35 -6.01
CA ALA A 70 -6.42 21.54 -5.20
C ALA A 70 -5.99 22.85 -5.90
N LYS A 71 -5.00 22.78 -6.80
CA LYS A 71 -4.51 23.92 -7.58
C LYS A 71 -5.27 24.09 -8.90
N ASP A 72 -5.64 22.99 -9.54
CA ASP A 72 -6.37 22.99 -10.81
C ASP A 72 -7.41 21.86 -10.85
N ARG A 73 -8.68 22.24 -10.99
CA ARG A 73 -9.82 21.31 -10.95
C ARG A 73 -10.30 20.88 -12.34
N THR A 74 -9.74 21.40 -13.43
CA THR A 74 -10.18 21.05 -14.79
C THR A 74 -9.99 19.56 -15.09
N ASN A 75 -8.99 18.93 -14.47
CA ASN A 75 -8.63 17.54 -14.71
C ASN A 75 -9.05 16.60 -13.57
N ALA A 76 -10.02 17.01 -12.73
CA ALA A 76 -10.41 16.26 -11.53
C ALA A 76 -10.73 14.78 -11.80
N LYS A 77 -11.40 14.46 -12.93
CA LYS A 77 -11.71 13.07 -13.32
C LYS A 77 -10.46 12.23 -13.63
N GLU A 78 -9.47 12.83 -14.29
CA GLU A 78 -8.21 12.14 -14.62
C GLU A 78 -7.39 11.89 -13.35
N ILE A 79 -7.39 12.88 -12.45
CA ILE A 79 -6.74 12.77 -11.15
C ILE A 79 -7.42 11.69 -10.30
N ASP A 80 -8.75 11.63 -10.28
CA ASP A 80 -9.49 10.57 -9.58
C ASP A 80 -9.15 9.18 -10.13
N ALA A 81 -9.05 9.04 -11.45
CA ALA A 81 -8.64 7.79 -12.10
C ALA A 81 -7.20 7.41 -11.73
N ALA A 82 -6.26 8.38 -11.73
CA ALA A 82 -4.88 8.15 -11.32
C ALA A 82 -4.78 7.73 -9.85
N VAL A 83 -5.50 8.43 -8.95
CA VAL A 83 -5.58 8.08 -7.53
C VAL A 83 -6.17 6.67 -7.33
N ALA A 84 -7.20 6.30 -8.09
CA ALA A 84 -7.77 4.95 -8.04
C ALA A 84 -6.74 3.90 -8.49
N ALA A 85 -6.02 4.14 -9.58
CA ALA A 85 -4.96 3.26 -10.07
C ALA A 85 -3.81 3.13 -9.05
N TYR A 86 -3.38 4.22 -8.42
CA TYR A 86 -2.37 4.18 -7.36
C TYR A 86 -2.82 3.38 -6.14
N LYS A 87 -4.10 3.50 -5.74
CA LYS A 87 -4.65 2.69 -4.64
C LYS A 87 -4.68 1.19 -4.99
N GLU A 88 -5.04 0.85 -6.23
CA GLU A 88 -5.05 -0.53 -6.69
C GLU A 88 -3.62 -1.11 -6.75
N ASN A 89 -2.68 -0.37 -7.33
CA ASN A 89 -1.28 -0.79 -7.42
C ASN A 89 -0.63 -0.91 -6.04
N MET A 90 -0.92 0.02 -5.13
CA MET A 90 -0.49 -0.06 -3.72
C MET A 90 -0.99 -1.35 -3.07
N LYS A 91 -2.26 -1.71 -3.28
CA LYS A 91 -2.83 -2.94 -2.74
C LYS A 91 -2.12 -4.17 -3.33
N LYS A 92 -1.95 -4.23 -4.65
CA LYS A 92 -1.30 -5.34 -5.35
C LYS A 92 0.16 -5.53 -4.91
N GLU A 93 0.96 -4.47 -4.87
CA GLU A 93 2.36 -4.54 -4.43
C GLU A 93 2.46 -4.92 -2.96
N ALA A 94 1.60 -4.36 -2.10
CA ALA A 94 1.62 -4.70 -0.68
C ALA A 94 1.14 -6.13 -0.41
N GLU A 95 0.14 -6.64 -1.14
CA GLU A 95 -0.31 -8.03 -1.05
C GLU A 95 0.71 -9.03 -1.59
N ALA A 96 1.53 -8.64 -2.58
CA ALA A 96 2.61 -9.47 -3.09
C ALA A 96 3.75 -9.66 -2.06
N LEU A 97 3.87 -8.75 -1.10
CA LEU A 97 4.81 -8.87 0.02
C LEU A 97 4.28 -9.75 1.16
N LEU A 98 3.01 -10.17 1.12
CA LEU A 98 2.39 -11.02 2.14
C LEU A 98 2.51 -12.49 1.76
N SER A 99 2.69 -13.35 2.76
CA SER A 99 2.52 -14.79 2.60
C SER A 99 1.06 -15.14 2.31
N ASP A 100 0.82 -16.33 1.75
CA ASP A 100 -0.53 -16.82 1.48
C ASP A 100 -1.42 -16.78 2.74
N ASP A 101 -0.91 -17.25 3.87
CA ASP A 101 -1.59 -17.22 5.18
C ASP A 101 -1.92 -15.80 5.64
N GLN A 102 -1.00 -14.84 5.45
CA GLN A 102 -1.23 -13.44 5.79
C GLN A 102 -2.30 -12.81 4.88
N ARG A 103 -2.30 -13.12 3.57
CA ARG A 103 -3.35 -12.66 2.66
C ARG A 103 -4.72 -13.22 3.05
N GLU A 104 -4.79 -14.47 3.46
CA GLU A 104 -6.04 -15.08 3.94
C GLU A 104 -6.56 -14.39 5.21
N LYS A 105 -5.69 -14.15 6.20
CA LYS A 105 -6.04 -13.40 7.42
C LYS A 105 -6.53 -11.98 7.10
N MET A 106 -5.85 -11.28 6.18
CA MET A 106 -6.26 -9.95 5.73
C MET A 106 -7.65 -9.98 5.06
N ASN A 107 -7.87 -10.93 4.15
CA ASN A 107 -9.14 -11.08 3.44
C ASN A 107 -10.28 -11.48 4.39
N ALA A 108 -10.02 -12.33 5.37
CA ALA A 108 -10.97 -12.70 6.41
C ALA A 108 -11.34 -11.49 7.29
N ALA A 109 -10.35 -10.69 7.70
CA ALA A 109 -10.57 -9.47 8.47
C ALA A 109 -11.40 -8.42 7.69
N LEU A 110 -11.15 -8.27 6.39
CA LEU A 110 -11.94 -7.40 5.51
C LEU A 110 -13.39 -7.87 5.39
N LYS A 111 -13.62 -9.18 5.24
CA LYS A 111 -14.97 -9.76 5.21
C LYS A 111 -15.70 -9.61 6.55
N ALA A 112 -15.01 -9.84 7.67
CA ALA A 112 -15.56 -9.67 9.00
C ALA A 112 -15.95 -8.22 9.30
N SER A 113 -15.13 -7.27 8.88
CA SER A 113 -15.43 -5.84 9.01
C SER A 113 -16.64 -5.41 8.17
N LYS A 114 -16.92 -6.09 7.04
CA LYS A 114 -18.09 -5.82 6.20
C LYS A 114 -19.38 -6.35 6.85
N LYS A 115 -19.31 -7.51 7.50
CA LYS A 115 -20.44 -8.14 8.19
C LYS A 115 -20.90 -7.39 9.44
N GLN A 116 -20.02 -6.63 10.10
CA GLN A 116 -20.38 -5.80 11.26
C GLN A 116 -21.17 -4.54 10.90
N ILE A 117 -21.13 -4.09 9.64
CA ILE A 117 -21.88 -2.91 9.18
C ILE A 117 -23.32 -3.32 8.85
N ASP A 118 -23.52 -4.50 8.25
CA ASP A 118 -24.82 -5.05 7.83
C ASP A 118 -25.75 -5.43 9.00
N VAL A 119 -25.23 -5.70 10.21
CA VAL A 119 -26.03 -6.14 11.37
C VAL A 119 -26.61 -4.96 12.17
N LYS A 120 -26.37 -3.72 11.75
CA LYS A 120 -26.89 -2.50 12.40
C LYS A 120 -28.01 -1.79 11.63
N GLU A 121 -28.48 -2.35 10.51
CA GLU A 121 -29.71 -1.88 9.83
C GLU A 121 -30.97 -2.59 10.34
#